data_AF-A0A919VKS4-F1
#
_entry.id   AF-A0A919VKS4-F1
#
_cell.length_a   1.000
_cell.length_b   1.000
_cell.length_c   1.000
_cell.angle_alpha   90.00
_cell.angle_beta   90.00
_cell.angle_gamma   90.00
#
_symmetry.space_group_name_H-M   'P 1'
#
loop_
_entity.id
_entity.type
_entity.pdbx_description
1 polymer ?
#
loop_
_entity_poly.entity_id
_entity_poly.type
_entity_poly.pdbx_seq_one_letter_code
_entity_poly.pdbx_strand_id
1 'polypeptide(L)'
;MNSFHTKEFEKILEVIKDNTSNLIEFNSIRSIESNTHTKSMMFTGKNNPEKEGTVIVGEEKGLLIVDVSMPNSDVRSFIIEHDNEEDGINNIIKWFNKNYK
;
A
#
# COMPACT_ATOMS: atom_id res chain seq x y z
N MET A 1 -13.85 16.60 11.53
CA MET A 1 -12.63 16.14 10.85
C MET A 1 -12.30 14.80 11.47
N ASN A 2 -12.53 13.70 10.74
CA ASN A 2 -12.09 12.38 11.17
C ASN A 2 -10.58 12.32 10.93
N SER A 3 -9.78 12.28 11.98
CA SER A 3 -8.35 11.96 11.85
C SER A 3 -8.24 10.45 11.67
N PHE A 4 -7.57 9.98 10.63
CA PHE A 4 -7.37 8.55 10.47
C PHE A 4 -6.50 8.04 11.63
N HIS A 5 -6.91 6.93 12.24
CA HIS A 5 -6.09 6.29 13.27
C HIS A 5 -5.01 5.45 12.59
N THR A 6 -3.80 5.45 13.14
CA THR A 6 -2.67 4.64 12.64
C THR A 6 -2.98 3.14 12.48
N LYS A 7 -3.97 2.63 13.22
CA LYS A 7 -4.50 1.26 13.08
C LYS A 7 -5.21 1.02 11.73
N GLU A 8 -5.82 2.04 11.15
CA GLU A 8 -6.51 1.94 9.85
C GLU A 8 -5.48 1.80 8.71
N PHE A 9 -4.33 2.48 8.82
CA PHE A 9 -3.25 2.33 7.84
C PHE A 9 -2.65 0.92 7.86
N GLU A 10 -2.43 0.37 9.06
CA GLU A 10 -1.94 -1.01 9.22
C GLU A 10 -2.95 -2.01 8.66
N LYS A 11 -4.24 -1.82 8.93
CA LYS A 11 -5.31 -2.66 8.36
C LYS A 11 -5.34 -2.63 6.83
N ILE A 12 -5.17 -1.46 6.20
CA ILE A 12 -5.11 -1.35 4.74
C ILE A 12 -3.92 -2.15 4.19
N LEU A 13 -2.74 -1.99 4.81
CA LEU A 13 -1.54 -2.74 4.43
C LEU A 13 -1.72 -4.25 4.61
N GLU A 14 -2.37 -4.70 5.68
CA GLU A 14 -2.69 -6.11 5.92
C GLU A 14 -3.66 -6.66 4.88
N VAL A 15 -4.72 -5.93 4.54
CA VAL A 15 -5.67 -6.38 3.49
C VAL A 15 -4.98 -6.50 2.14
N ILE A 16 -4.13 -5.54 1.77
CA ILE A 16 -3.33 -5.60 0.53
C ILE A 16 -2.42 -6.84 0.59
N LYS A 17 -1.72 -7.05 1.71
CA LYS A 17 -0.83 -8.19 1.94
C LYS A 17 -1.53 -9.52 1.73
N ASP A 18 -2.64 -9.73 2.42
CA ASP A 18 -3.36 -11.01 2.40
C ASP A 18 -3.85 -11.35 0.99
N ASN A 19 -4.40 -10.35 0.29
CA ASN A 19 -4.96 -10.51 -1.06
C ASN A 19 -3.91 -10.61 -2.18
N THR A 20 -2.65 -10.29 -1.90
CA THR A 20 -1.57 -10.37 -2.90
C THR A 20 -0.43 -11.30 -2.49
N SER A 21 -0.59 -12.01 -1.37
CA SER A 21 0.39 -12.94 -0.77
C SER A 21 0.80 -14.10 -1.68
N ASN A 22 0.01 -14.44 -2.69
CA ASN A 22 0.34 -15.44 -3.71
C ASN A 22 1.27 -14.90 -4.81
N LEU A 23 1.36 -13.57 -4.98
CA LEU A 23 2.16 -12.91 -6.03
C LEU A 23 3.46 -12.33 -5.50
N ILE A 24 3.39 -11.75 -4.31
CA ILE A 24 4.48 -10.99 -3.70
C ILE A 24 4.64 -11.37 -2.23
N GLU A 25 5.85 -11.21 -1.72
CA GLU A 25 6.16 -11.33 -0.30
C GLU A 25 6.32 -9.95 0.29
N PHE A 26 5.74 -9.73 1.46
CA PHE A 26 5.85 -8.47 2.18
C PHE A 26 6.69 -8.61 3.44
N ASN A 27 7.50 -7.59 3.69
CA ASN A 27 8.20 -7.42 4.95
C ASN A 27 7.24 -6.91 6.05
N SER A 28 7.75 -6.77 7.27
CA SER A 28 6.99 -6.17 8.36
C SER A 28 6.62 -4.72 8.05
N ILE A 29 5.43 -4.31 8.51
CA ILE A 29 4.98 -2.92 8.46
C ILE A 29 5.93 -2.06 9.31
N ARG A 30 6.33 -0.90 8.80
CA ARG A 30 7.19 0.07 9.47
C ARG A 30 6.57 1.46 9.41
N SER A 31 6.82 2.27 10.43
CA SER A 31 6.54 3.71 10.35
C SER A 31 7.69 4.38 9.60
N ILE A 32 7.39 5.37 8.76
CA ILE A 32 8.43 6.19 8.13
C ILE A 32 8.76 7.33 9.09
N GLU A 33 9.97 7.33 9.64
CA GLU A 33 10.41 8.09 10.83
C GLU A 33 10.22 9.62 10.79
N SER A 34 9.84 10.21 9.66
CA SER A 34 9.64 11.67 9.54
C SER A 34 8.17 12.12 9.52
N ASN A 35 7.19 11.22 9.36
CA ASN A 35 5.77 11.58 9.34
C ASN A 35 4.95 10.64 10.24
N THR A 36 4.33 11.17 11.30
CA THR A 36 3.47 10.41 12.22
C THR A 36 2.20 9.87 11.57
N HIS A 37 1.92 10.24 10.32
CA HIS A 37 0.71 9.90 9.57
C HIS A 37 0.99 9.00 8.36
N THR A 38 2.08 8.23 8.36
CA THR A 38 2.34 7.24 7.31
C THR A 38 2.82 5.89 7.87
N LYS A 39 2.45 4.83 7.17
CA LYS A 39 2.92 3.45 7.38
C LYS A 39 3.39 2.89 6.05
N SER A 40 4.38 2.02 6.08
CA SER A 40 4.90 1.42 4.87
C SER A 40 5.25 -0.04 5.04
N MET A 41 5.34 -0.72 3.91
CA MET A 41 5.67 -2.13 3.83
C MET A 41 6.41 -2.39 2.53
N MET A 42 7.63 -2.92 2.63
CA MET A 42 8.38 -3.36 1.46
C MET A 42 7.82 -4.67 0.93
N PHE A 43 7.90 -4.88 -0.38
CA PHE A 43 7.52 -6.12 -1.01
C PHE A 43 8.51 -6.57 -2.07
N THR A 44 8.51 -7.86 -2.35
CA THR A 44 9.35 -8.50 -3.38
C THR A 44 8.50 -9.48 -4.18
N GLY A 45 8.62 -9.46 -5.51
CA GLY A 45 7.92 -10.41 -6.38
C GLY A 45 8.37 -11.85 -6.17
N LYS A 46 7.44 -12.78 -5.95
CA LYS A 46 7.77 -14.21 -5.79
C LYS A 46 8.35 -14.83 -7.05
N ASN A 47 7.74 -14.52 -8.19
CA ASN A 47 8.14 -15.04 -9.50
C ASN A 47 9.21 -14.18 -10.19
N ASN A 48 9.44 -12.96 -9.68
CA ASN A 48 10.45 -12.05 -10.20
C ASN A 48 10.99 -11.17 -9.05
N PRO A 49 12.04 -11.64 -8.35
CA PRO A 49 12.60 -10.94 -7.20
C PRO A 49 13.17 -9.55 -7.50
N GLU A 50 13.53 -9.28 -8.76
CA GLU A 50 14.00 -7.95 -9.19
C GLU A 50 12.86 -6.91 -9.17
N LYS A 51 11.61 -7.36 -9.18
CA LYS A 51 10.44 -6.51 -8.96
C LYS A 51 10.17 -6.38 -7.47
N GLU A 52 10.95 -5.55 -6.79
CA GLU A 52 10.70 -5.14 -5.42
C GLU A 52 10.08 -3.74 -5.36
N GLY A 53 9.64 -3.31 -4.19
CA GLY A 53 9.04 -1.99 -4.03
C GLY A 53 8.59 -1.71 -2.61
N THR A 54 7.94 -0.57 -2.41
CA THR A 54 7.37 -0.20 -1.11
C THR A 54 5.94 0.30 -1.31
N VAL A 55 5.02 -0.24 -0.52
CA VAL A 55 3.68 0.34 -0.35
C VAL A 55 3.74 1.30 0.82
N ILE A 56 3.24 2.51 0.65
CA ILE A 56 3.16 3.55 1.67
C ILE A 56 1.70 3.96 1.77
N VAL A 57 1.11 3.91 2.96
CA VAL A 57 -0.22 4.42 3.25
C VAL A 57 -0.07 5.65 4.13
N GLY A 58 -0.80 6.71 3.80
CA GLY A 58 -0.84 7.92 4.61
C GLY A 58 -2.14 8.68 4.44
N GLU A 59 -2.27 9.77 5.18
CA GLU A 59 -3.38 10.71 5.06
C GLU A 59 -2.86 12.06 4.55
N GLU A 60 -3.51 12.60 3.52
CA GLU A 60 -3.33 13.98 3.09
C GLU A 60 -4.69 14.67 3.00
N LYS A 61 -4.85 15.77 3.74
CA LYS A 61 -6.07 16.62 3.73
C LYS A 61 -7.38 15.84 3.98
N GLY A 62 -7.35 14.81 4.81
CA GLY A 62 -8.52 13.97 5.11
C GLY A 62 -8.83 12.90 4.07
N LEU A 63 -7.91 12.64 3.13
CA LEU A 63 -7.97 11.53 2.18
C LEU A 63 -6.87 10.54 2.48
N LEU A 64 -7.20 9.25 2.43
CA LEU A 64 -6.21 8.18 2.47
C LEU A 64 -5.52 8.10 1.11
N ILE A 65 -4.19 8.07 1.13
CA ILE A 65 -3.36 7.91 -0.06
C ILE A 65 -2.51 6.66 0.13
N VAL A 66 -2.49 5.81 -0.89
CA VAL A 66 -1.61 4.66 -0.98
C VAL A 66 -0.67 4.84 -2.16
N ASP A 67 0.61 5.01 -1.88
CA ASP A 67 1.66 5.08 -2.88
C ASP A 67 2.37 3.73 -2.99
N VAL A 68 2.56 3.25 -4.21
CA VAL A 68 3.36 2.07 -4.51
C VAL A 68 4.59 2.51 -5.28
N SER A 69 5.76 2.45 -4.64
CA SER A 69 7.04 2.71 -5.28
C SER A 69 7.62 1.44 -5.90
N MET A 70 8.18 1.59 -7.09
CA MET A 70 8.85 0.54 -7.86
C MET A 70 10.36 0.85 -7.99
N PRO A 71 11.20 -0.12 -8.37
CA PRO A 71 12.67 0.02 -8.37
C PRO A 71 13.16 1.11 -9.32
N ASN A 72 12.40 1.39 -10.39
CA ASN A 72 12.73 2.39 -11.40
C ASN A 72 12.35 3.82 -11.00
N SER A 73 12.10 4.08 -9.71
CA SER A 73 11.58 5.36 -9.18
C SER A 73 10.17 5.73 -9.68
N ASP A 74 9.48 4.80 -10.34
CA ASP A 74 8.07 4.97 -10.66
C ASP A 74 7.23 4.87 -9.38
N VAL A 75 6.33 5.83 -9.19
CA VAL A 75 5.37 5.84 -8.09
C VAL A 75 3.97 5.75 -8.67
N ARG A 76 3.18 4.82 -8.14
CA ARG A 76 1.76 4.71 -8.44
C ARG A 76 0.95 5.06 -7.20
N SER A 77 0.24 6.18 -7.26
CA SER A 77 -0.65 6.64 -6.20
C SER A 77 -2.08 6.17 -6.40
N PHE A 78 -2.72 5.81 -5.30
CA PHE A 78 -4.14 5.46 -5.22
C PHE A 78 -4.76 6.29 -4.11
N ILE A 79 -5.87 6.96 -4.43
CA ILE A 79 -6.63 7.73 -3.44
C ILE A 79 -7.77 6.84 -2.98
N ILE A 80 -7.88 6.64 -1.67
CA ILE A 80 -8.95 5.91 -1.03
C ILE A 80 -9.87 6.96 -0.37
N GLU A 81 -11.03 7.16 -0.98
CA GLU A 81 -12.08 7.99 -0.40
C GLU A 81 -12.81 7.19 0.68
N HIS A 82 -13.14 7.85 1.80
CA HIS A 82 -13.75 7.20 2.99
C HIS A 82 -15.02 6.39 2.67
N ASP A 83 -15.84 6.85 1.71
CA ASP A 83 -17.07 6.17 1.33
C ASP A 83 -16.84 4.99 0.36
N ASN A 84 -15.62 4.87 -0.19
CA ASN A 84 -15.24 3.94 -1.25
C ASN A 84 -13.97 3.15 -0.90
N GLU A 85 -13.75 2.86 0.40
CA GLU A 85 -12.54 2.19 0.87
C GLU A 85 -12.30 0.84 0.18
N GLU A 86 -13.37 0.05 0.01
CA GLU A 86 -13.32 -1.26 -0.63
C GLU A 86 -12.89 -1.17 -2.11
N ASP A 87 -13.44 -0.20 -2.85
CA ASP A 87 -13.10 0.03 -4.26
C ASP A 87 -11.65 0.52 -4.42
N GLY A 88 -11.20 1.41 -3.52
CA GLY A 88 -9.82 1.89 -3.46
C GLY A 88 -8.83 0.73 -3.27
N ILE A 89 -9.08 -0.13 -2.27
CA ILE A 89 -8.25 -1.31 -2.00
C ILE A 89 -8.29 -2.30 -3.17
N ASN A 90 -9.48 -2.56 -3.74
CA ASN A 90 -9.63 -3.44 -4.90
C ASN A 90 -8.84 -2.97 -6.11
N ASN A 91 -8.74 -1.66 -6.33
CA ASN A 91 -7.93 -1.10 -7.42
C ASN A 91 -6.43 -1.34 -7.22
N ILE A 92 -5.94 -1.26 -5.98
CA ILE A 92 -4.56 -1.59 -5.62
C ILE A 92 -4.30 -3.08 -5.87
N ILE A 93 -5.19 -3.97 -5.40
CA ILE A 93 -5.07 -5.42 -5.60
C ILE A 93 -5.08 -5.78 -7.09
N LYS A 94 -5.97 -5.18 -7.89
CA LYS A 94 -6.02 -5.38 -9.35
C LYS A 94 -4.71 -4.93 -10.01
N TRP A 95 -4.12 -3.84 -9.55
CA TRP A 95 -2.83 -3.39 -10.06
C TRP A 95 -1.72 -4.40 -9.77
N PHE A 96 -1.63 -4.93 -8.54
CA PHE A 96 -0.65 -5.98 -8.22
C PHE A 96 -0.84 -7.23 -9.09
N ASN A 97 -2.09 -7.70 -9.24
CA ASN A 97 -2.43 -8.81 -10.12
C ASN A 97 -2.02 -8.60 -11.58
N LYS A 98 -2.07 -7.36 -12.08
CA LYS A 98 -1.66 -7.04 -13.45
C LYS A 98 -0.14 -7.02 -13.63
N ASN A 99 0.61 -6.60 -12.60
CA ASN A 99 2.05 -6.33 -12.72
C ASN A 99 2.95 -7.45 -12.18
N TYR A 100 2.43 -8.32 -11.32
CA TYR A 100 3.19 -9.35 -10.58
C TYR A 100 2.68 -10.79 -10.75
N LYS A 101 1.61 -11.00 -11.54
CA LYS A 101 1.20 -12.33 -12.01
C LYS A 101 2.14 -12.82 -13.10
#